data_AF-A0AAE4V101-F1
#
_entry.id   AF-A0AAE4V101-F1
#
_cell.length_a   1.000
_cell.length_b   1.000
_cell.length_c   1.000
_cell.angle_alpha   90.00
_cell.angle_beta   90.00
_cell.angle_gamma   90.00
#
_symmetry.space_group_name_H-M   'P 1'
#
loop_
_entity.id
_entity.type
_entity.pdbx_description
1 polymer ?
#
loop_
_entity_poly.entity_id
_entity_poly.type
_entity_poly.pdbx_seq_one_letter_code
_entity_poly.pdbx_strand_id
1 'polypeptide(L)'
;MTLTSTSARSAGVSTDSPIMLTLSCAQSPGIVRTVTGFLYERGFKIEEHHQFDDAHLDTFHLRRSFTGTEDVDIARLEAEFAEIAAHSTWTSRSTARSRRASSSWCRSRDNA
;
A
#
# COMPACT_ATOMS: atom_id res chain seq x y z
N MET A 1 -17.82 23.53 25.88
CA MET A 1 -17.04 23.15 24.68
C MET A 1 -16.69 21.68 24.85
N THR A 2 -17.43 20.80 24.18
CA THR A 2 -17.29 19.35 24.32
C THR A 2 -16.80 18.81 22.99
N LEU A 3 -15.61 18.21 22.98
CA LEU A 3 -15.05 17.54 21.81
C LEU A 3 -15.62 16.12 21.76
N THR A 4 -16.56 15.85 20.86
CA THR A 4 -16.98 14.49 20.53
C THR A 4 -16.00 13.89 19.53
N SER A 5 -15.15 13.00 20.02
CA SER A 5 -14.31 12.13 19.19
C SER A 5 -15.19 11.05 18.56
N THR A 6 -15.52 11.20 17.27
CA THR A 6 -16.15 10.14 16.47
C THR A 6 -15.12 9.05 16.22
N SER A 7 -15.29 7.90 16.86
CA SER A 7 -14.51 6.70 16.57
C SER A 7 -14.86 6.19 15.16
N ALA A 8 -13.89 6.25 14.25
CA ALA A 8 -13.98 5.56 12.96
C ALA A 8 -13.85 4.06 13.22
N ARG A 9 -14.83 3.26 12.76
CA ARG A 9 -14.71 1.79 12.76
C ARG A 9 -13.48 1.41 11.96
N SER A 10 -12.44 0.94 12.64
CA SER A 10 -11.27 0.30 12.07
C SER A 10 -11.74 -0.98 11.39
N ALA A 11 -11.80 -0.95 10.05
CA ALA A 11 -11.98 -2.15 9.25
C ALA A 11 -10.62 -2.87 9.20
N GLY A 12 -10.30 -3.59 10.27
CA GLY A 12 -9.16 -4.52 10.25
C GLY A 12 -9.34 -5.48 9.07
N VAL A 13 -8.33 -5.58 8.22
CA VAL A 13 -8.30 -6.63 7.20
C VAL A 13 -7.77 -7.89 7.87
N SER A 14 -8.53 -8.99 7.73
CA SER A 14 -8.10 -10.31 8.18
C SER A 14 -6.79 -10.69 7.49
N THR A 15 -5.85 -11.20 8.28
CA THR A 15 -4.44 -11.48 7.99
C THR A 15 -4.13 -12.32 6.74
N ASP A 16 -5.12 -13.01 6.16
CA ASP A 16 -4.95 -13.87 4.98
C ASP A 16 -5.17 -13.14 3.63
N SER A 17 -5.64 -11.89 3.66
CA SER A 17 -5.91 -11.12 2.43
C SER A 17 -4.78 -10.13 2.14
N PRO A 18 -4.05 -10.25 1.01
CA PRO A 18 -2.95 -9.37 0.70
C PRO A 18 -3.40 -7.92 0.49
N ILE A 19 -2.68 -7.00 1.10
CA ILE A 19 -2.83 -5.56 0.93
C ILE A 19 -2.00 -5.14 -0.28
N MET A 20 -2.56 -4.30 -1.15
CA MET A 20 -1.86 -3.77 -2.31
C MET A 20 -1.42 -2.32 -2.04
N LEU A 21 -0.12 -2.05 -2.13
CA LEU A 21 0.48 -0.72 -2.18
C LEU A 21 0.84 -0.39 -3.63
N THR A 22 0.27 0.69 -4.14
CA THR A 22 0.69 1.30 -5.40
C THR A 22 1.30 2.66 -5.11
N LEU A 23 2.45 2.94 -5.72
CA LEU A 23 3.23 4.16 -5.57
C LEU A 23 3.59 4.70 -6.95
N SER A 24 3.55 6.02 -7.12
CA SER A 24 4.20 6.72 -8.23
C SER A 24 4.80 8.02 -7.73
N CYS A 25 6.06 8.27 -8.09
CA CYS A 25 6.84 9.42 -7.63
C CYS A 25 7.99 9.76 -8.59
N ALA A 26 8.60 10.93 -8.44
CA ALA A 26 9.84 11.23 -9.13
C ALA A 26 10.93 10.23 -8.75
N GLN A 27 11.79 9.88 -9.70
CA GLN A 27 12.87 8.94 -9.46
C GLN A 27 13.89 9.51 -8.48
N SER A 28 14.34 8.67 -7.54
CA SER A 28 15.35 9.05 -6.55
C SER A 28 16.01 7.80 -5.98
N PRO A 29 17.29 7.85 -5.59
CA PRO A 29 17.94 6.77 -4.88
C PRO A 29 17.19 6.39 -3.59
N GLY A 30 17.05 5.10 -3.35
CA GLY A 30 16.54 4.58 -2.07
C GLY A 30 15.04 4.32 -1.99
N ILE A 31 14.23 4.57 -3.04
CA ILE A 31 12.79 4.25 -3.04
C ILE A 31 12.52 2.83 -2.59
N VAL A 32 13.14 1.85 -3.25
CA VAL A 32 12.91 0.45 -2.94
C VAL A 32 13.31 0.12 -1.50
N ARG A 33 14.45 0.64 -1.02
CA ARG A 33 14.94 0.44 0.35
C ARG A 33 13.97 1.02 1.38
N THR A 34 13.49 2.24 1.18
CA THR A 34 12.57 2.92 2.09
C THR A 34 11.25 2.15 2.19
N VAL A 35 10.67 1.76 1.05
CA VAL A 35 9.38 1.04 1.04
C VAL A 35 9.54 -0.38 1.61
N THR A 36 10.63 -1.09 1.30
CA THR A 36 10.87 -2.44 1.86
C THR A 36 11.18 -2.39 3.35
N GLY A 37 11.99 -1.43 3.81
CA GLY A 37 12.29 -1.21 5.22
C GLY A 37 11.04 -0.92 6.05
N PHE A 38 10.18 -0.01 5.56
CA PHE A 38 8.89 0.31 6.19
C PHE A 38 8.03 -0.94 6.45
N LEU A 39 7.96 -1.83 5.46
CA LEU A 39 7.18 -3.08 5.56
C LEU A 39 7.85 -4.08 6.50
N TYR A 40 9.18 -4.23 6.41
CA TYR A 40 9.95 -5.15 7.24
C TYR A 40 9.87 -4.79 8.72
N GLU A 41 10.02 -3.51 9.07
CA GLU A 41 9.96 -3.01 10.45
C GLU A 41 8.59 -3.27 11.11
N ARG A 42 7.54 -3.47 10.32
CA ARG A 42 6.17 -3.79 10.77
C ARG A 42 5.82 -5.28 10.68
N GLY A 43 6.80 -6.13 10.34
CA GLY A 43 6.60 -7.57 10.24
C GLY A 43 5.76 -8.01 9.03
N PHE A 44 5.61 -7.16 8.01
CA PHE A 44 4.90 -7.54 6.79
C PHE A 44 5.75 -8.45 5.91
N LYS A 45 5.11 -9.49 5.37
CA LYS A 45 5.69 -10.36 4.35
C LYS A 45 5.33 -9.84 2.97
N ILE A 46 6.33 -9.62 2.12
CA ILE A 46 6.12 -9.24 0.72
C ILE A 46 5.75 -10.49 -0.08
N GLU A 47 4.58 -10.48 -0.72
CA GLU A 47 4.10 -11.59 -1.56
C GLU A 47 4.44 -11.36 -3.04
N GLU A 48 4.34 -10.12 -3.51
CA GLU A 48 4.58 -9.76 -4.91
C GLU A 48 5.18 -8.36 -4.98
N HIS A 49 6.16 -8.16 -5.86
CA HIS A 49 6.75 -6.86 -6.11
C HIS A 49 6.97 -6.61 -7.60
N HIS A 50 6.40 -5.52 -8.09
CA HIS A 50 6.62 -4.99 -9.43
C HIS A 50 7.16 -3.57 -9.32
N GLN A 51 8.21 -3.29 -10.09
CA GLN A 51 8.75 -1.95 -10.29
C GLN A 51 8.82 -1.66 -11.79
N PHE A 52 8.57 -0.41 -12.16
CA PHE A 52 8.71 0.08 -13.51
C PHE A 52 9.24 1.51 -13.46
N ASP A 53 10.33 1.75 -14.19
CA ASP A 53 10.99 3.04 -14.25
C ASP A 53 10.72 3.65 -15.64
N ASP A 54 10.06 4.80 -15.67
CA ASP A 54 9.91 5.58 -16.89
C ASP A 54 11.07 6.57 -16.99
N ALA A 55 12.11 6.18 -17.73
CA ALA A 55 13.29 7.00 -17.95
C ALA A 55 13.02 8.29 -18.75
N HIS A 56 11.92 8.35 -19.52
CA HIS A 56 11.59 9.54 -20.30
C HIS A 56 10.92 10.60 -19.43
N LEU A 57 10.08 10.15 -18.48
CA LEU A 57 9.35 11.03 -17.56
C LEU A 57 10.02 11.16 -16.18
N ASP A 58 11.19 10.55 -16.00
CA ASP A 58 11.93 10.45 -14.74
C ASP A 58 11.03 10.05 -13.56
N THR A 59 10.12 9.09 -13.82
CA THR A 59 9.08 8.67 -12.88
C THR A 59 9.29 7.22 -12.50
N PHE A 60 9.19 6.95 -11.21
CA PHE A 60 9.23 5.61 -10.64
C PHE A 60 7.82 5.12 -10.30
N HIS A 61 7.50 3.90 -10.71
CA HIS A 61 6.22 3.24 -10.41
C HIS A 61 6.46 1.93 -9.66
N LEU A 62 5.70 1.70 -8.59
CA LEU A 62 5.77 0.46 -7.82
C LEU A 62 4.38 -0.05 -7.50
N ARG A 63 4.21 -1.36 -7.63
CA ARG A 63 3.05 -2.11 -7.15
C ARG A 63 3.54 -3.27 -6.31
N ARG A 64 3.12 -3.36 -5.06
CA ARG A 64 3.56 -4.39 -4.13
C ARG A 64 2.37 -4.94 -3.38
N SER A 65 2.31 -6.26 -3.25
CA SER A 65 1.38 -6.91 -2.34
C SER A 65 2.11 -7.50 -1.14
N PHE A 66 1.48 -7.38 0.03
CA PHE A 66 2.06 -7.87 1.29
C PHE A 66 0.95 -8.31 2.25
N THR A 67 1.32 -9.19 3.18
CA THR A 67 0.46 -9.76 4.22
C THR A 67 1.08 -9.49 5.59
N GLY A 68 0.24 -9.41 6.62
CA GLY A 68 0.65 -9.19 8.02
C GLY A 68 0.18 -10.33 8.92
N THR A 69 0.76 -10.43 10.12
CA THR A 69 0.42 -11.47 11.10
C THR A 69 -0.71 -11.08 12.04
N GLU A 70 -1.13 -9.81 12.04
CA GLU A 70 -2.21 -9.26 12.87
C GLU A 70 -3.18 -8.39 12.05
N ASP A 71 -4.31 -8.01 12.65
CA ASP A 71 -5.28 -7.11 12.01
C ASP A 71 -4.62 -5.77 11.67
N VAL A 72 -4.56 -5.46 10.38
CA VAL A 72 -3.93 -4.24 9.88
C VAL A 72 -4.96 -3.11 9.78
N ASP A 73 -4.71 -2.01 10.48
CA ASP A 73 -5.42 -0.75 10.25
C ASP A 73 -4.82 -0.04 9.03
N ILE A 74 -5.53 -0.13 7.90
CA ILE A 74 -5.10 0.47 6.63
C ILE A 74 -4.98 1.98 6.73
N ALA A 75 -5.87 2.66 7.45
CA ALA A 75 -5.86 4.12 7.54
C ALA A 75 -4.61 4.59 8.30
N ARG A 76 -4.25 3.89 9.37
CA ARG A 76 -3.01 4.13 10.10
C ARG A 76 -1.79 3.85 9.23
N LEU A 77 -1.78 2.74 8.49
CA LEU A 77 -0.68 2.38 7.60
C LEU A 77 -0.46 3.43 6.49
N GLU A 78 -1.54 3.96 5.92
CA GLU A 78 -1.48 5.03 4.93
C GLU A 78 -0.92 6.33 5.54
N ALA A 79 -1.34 6.70 6.76
CA ALA A 79 -0.81 7.88 7.44
C ALA A 79 0.69 7.76 7.73
N GLU A 80 1.13 6.62 8.28
CA GLU A 80 2.56 6.37 8.57
C GLU A 80 3.40 6.34 7.27
N PHE A 81 2.87 5.77 6.18
CA PHE A 81 3.57 5.78 4.90
C PHE A 81 3.65 7.18 4.29
N ALA A 82 2.61 8.00 4.46
CA ALA A 82 2.60 9.39 3.99
C ALA A 82 3.67 10.24 4.69
N GLU A 83 3.95 10.01 5.97
CA GLU A 83 5.05 10.67 6.69
C GLU A 83 6.41 10.31 6.09
N ILE A 84 6.64 9.02 5.80
CA ILE A 84 7.88 8.56 5.16
C ILE A 84 8.06 9.17 3.77
N ALA A 85 6.97 9.25 3.00
CA ALA A 85 6.98 9.93 1.72
C ALA A 85 7.31 11.42 1.85
N ALA A 86 6.77 12.12 2.86
CA ALA A 86 7.06 13.53 3.10
C ALA A 86 8.52 13.78 3.49
N HIS A 87 9.16 12.83 4.19
CA HIS A 87 10.59 12.89 4.54
C HIS A 87 11.52 12.45 3.41
N SER A 88 10.97 11.91 2.33
CA SER A 88 11.73 11.56 1.13
C SER A 88 11.82 12.76 0.18
N THR A 89 12.80 12.76 -0.71
CA THR A 89 12.97 13.84 -1.68
C THR A 89 11.93 13.83 -2.79
N TRP A 90 10.99 12.87 -2.82
CA TRP A 90 9.97 12.76 -3.85
C TRP A 90 8.58 13.10 -3.34
N THR A 91 7.75 13.64 -4.23
CA THR A 91 6.30 13.71 -4.00
C THR A 91 5.67 12.42 -4.50
N SER A 92 4.97 11.70 -3.62
CA SER A 92 4.31 10.44 -3.98
C SER A 92 2.80 10.52 -3.90
N ARG A 93 2.13 9.81 -4.81
CA ARG A 93 0.75 9.37 -4.61
C ARG A 93 0.77 7.88 -4.26
N SER A 94 0.27 7.53 -3.08
CA SER A 94 0.14 6.15 -2.63
C SER A 94 -1.29 5.81 -2.25
N THR A 95 -1.68 4.57 -2.51
CA THR A 95 -2.94 4.02 -2.00
C THR A 95 -2.69 2.62 -1.48
N ALA A 96 -3.12 2.34 -0.26
CA ALA A 96 -3.19 1.00 0.27
C ALA A 96 -4.64 0.52 0.20
N ARG A 97 -4.87 -0.61 -0.46
CA ARG A 97 -6.21 -1.21 -0.51
C ARG A 97 -6.12 -2.66 -0.10
N SER A 98 -6.98 -3.07 0.85
CA SER A 98 -7.24 -4.48 1.06
C SER A 98 -7.76 -5.05 -0.26
N ARG A 99 -7.16 -6.13 -0.79
CA ARG A 99 -7.89 -6.99 -1.71
C ARG A 99 -8.93 -7.71 -0.87
N ARG A 100 -10.06 -7.05 -0.58
CA ARG A 100 -11.25 -7.79 -0.14
C ARG A 100 -11.48 -8.80 -1.25
N ALA A 101 -11.37 -10.08 -0.94
CA ALA A 101 -11.87 -11.13 -1.82
C ALA A 101 -13.39 -10.92 -1.90
N SER A 102 -13.84 -10.03 -2.79
CA SER A 102 -15.17 -10.14 -3.33
C SER A 102 -15.13 -11.41 -4.16
N SER A 103 -15.58 -12.50 -3.55
CA SER A 103 -16.02 -13.71 -4.22
C SER A 103 -17.16 -13.36 -5.18
N SER A 104 -16.81 -12.71 -6.30
CA SER A 104 -17.66 -12.54 -7.49
C SER A 104 -16.90 -12.02 -8.72
N TRP A 105 -15.58 -11.78 -8.67
CA TRP A 105 -14.79 -11.43 -9.87
C TRP A 105 -14.17 -12.67 -10.52
N CYS A 106 -14.99 -13.70 -10.71
CA CYS A 106 -14.76 -14.85 -11.59
C CYS A 106 -16.12 -15.39 -12.06
N ARG A 107 -16.90 -14.52 -12.70
CA ARG A 107 -17.99 -14.83 -13.65
C ARG A 107 -17.89 -13.69 -14.67
N SER A 108 -17.62 -13.85 -15.94
CA SER A 108 -17.72 -14.97 -16.87
C SER A 108 -16.74 -14.67 -18.00
N ARG A 109 -15.93 -15.65 -18.41
CA ARG A 109 -15.34 -15.63 -19.75
C ARG A 109 -15.80 -16.89 -20.47
N ASP A 110 -17.10 -16.96 -20.64
CA ASP A 110 -17.77 -17.76 -21.67
C ASP A 110 -18.63 -16.79 -22.47
N ASN A 111 -18.20 -16.46 -23.69
CA ASN A 111 -18.91 -16.77 -24.94
C ASN A 111 -18.41 -15.90 -26.11
N ALA A 112 -18.19 -16.57 -27.25
CA ALA A 112 -17.86 -16.10 -28.60
C ALA A 112 -16.41 -15.61 -28.87
#